data_AF-C9SCQ1-F1
#
_entry.id   AF-C9SCQ1-F1
#
_cell.length_a   1.000
_cell.length_b   1.000
_cell.length_c   1.000
_cell.angle_alpha   90.00
_cell.angle_beta   90.00
_cell.angle_gamma   90.00
#
_symmetry.space_group_name_H-M   'P 1'
#
loop_
_entity.id
_entity.type
_entity.pdbx_description
1 polymer ?
#
loop_
_entity_poly.entity_id
_entity_poly.type
_entity_poly.pdbx_seq_one_letter_code
_entity_poly.pdbx_strand_id
1 'polypeptide(L)'
;MASLPETNQAAGEPTSIKDQALSTGASATQTFAPMQNICAHLNAFHAYVSDPTRVVEANHYCGHLNEDVRQCIIYDSPEPTARIIGVEYMISPTLYETLEAEERKLWHSHVYEVRSGMLIMPQPALPDAAWQLVENKEMEEVVKLYGKVYHLWQVDRGDKLPLGKPELMTSYTAPGQFDFENFVGDRDRRFQSDYKRKEKAREGIKSPKIHPDTDQAWKTQGKVRDDREDLRK
;
A
#
# COMPACT_ATOMS: atom_id res chain seq x y z
N MET A 1 30.16 21.93 2.78
CA MET A 1 29.46 21.86 1.47
C MET A 1 28.11 22.51 1.66
N ALA A 2 27.66 23.37 0.75
CA ALA A 2 26.30 23.90 0.83
C ALA A 2 25.31 22.74 0.74
N SER A 3 24.27 22.73 1.57
CA SER A 3 23.19 21.77 1.46
C SER A 3 22.49 21.98 0.12
N LEU A 4 22.37 20.92 -0.69
CA LEU A 4 21.53 20.96 -1.88
C LEU A 4 20.09 21.33 -1.46
N PRO A 5 19.37 22.14 -2.26
CA PRO A 5 17.96 22.40 -1.98
C PRO A 5 17.14 21.11 -2.03
N GLU A 6 15.98 21.15 -1.38
CA GLU A 6 15.03 20.04 -1.36
C GLU A 6 13.93 20.31 -2.37
N THR A 7 13.78 19.42 -3.34
CA THR A 7 12.68 19.44 -4.30
C THR A 7 11.82 18.21 -4.02
N ASN A 8 10.59 18.43 -3.51
CA ASN A 8 9.69 17.37 -3.05
C ASN A 8 10.36 16.43 -2.03
N GLN A 9 11.11 17.02 -1.08
CA GLN A 9 11.91 16.33 -0.05
C GLN A 9 13.03 15.42 -0.56
N ALA A 10 13.30 15.38 -1.87
CA ALA A 10 14.49 14.77 -2.45
C ALA A 10 15.62 15.80 -2.58
N ALA A 11 16.88 15.33 -2.54
CA ALA A 11 18.04 16.21 -2.70
C ALA A 11 18.21 16.67 -4.16
N GLY A 12 18.36 17.98 -4.37
CA GLY A 12 18.70 18.56 -5.68
C GLY A 12 17.95 19.84 -6.01
N GLU A 13 18.46 20.54 -7.03
CA GLU A 13 17.78 21.71 -7.60
C GLU A 13 16.46 21.34 -8.27
N PRO A 14 15.47 22.24 -8.30
CA PRO A 14 14.28 22.07 -9.11
C PRO A 14 14.63 21.82 -10.58
N THR A 15 13.79 21.06 -11.28
CA THR A 15 13.96 20.80 -12.72
C THR A 15 14.05 22.12 -13.49
N SER A 16 15.13 22.31 -14.25
CA SER A 16 15.37 23.55 -14.99
C SER A 16 14.31 23.76 -16.09
N ILE A 17 14.07 25.00 -16.51
CA ILE A 17 13.14 25.32 -17.61
C ILE A 17 13.53 24.55 -18.89
N LYS A 18 14.83 24.42 -19.14
CA LYS A 18 15.37 23.65 -20.26
C LYS A 18 14.95 22.19 -20.17
N ASP A 19 15.14 21.55 -19.02
CA ASP A 19 14.81 20.14 -18.84
C ASP A 19 13.30 19.92 -18.85
N GLN A 20 12.51 20.82 -18.28
CA GLN A 20 11.05 20.79 -18.40
C GLN A 20 10.61 20.81 -19.87
N ALA A 21 11.15 21.72 -20.68
CA ALA A 21 10.82 21.81 -22.11
C ALA A 21 11.24 20.55 -22.88
N LEU A 22 12.44 20.00 -22.60
CA LEU A 22 12.90 18.75 -23.19
C LEU A 22 12.01 17.57 -22.79
N SER A 23 11.66 17.46 -21.51
CA SER A 23 10.77 16.42 -20.99
C SER A 23 9.37 16.51 -21.59
N THR A 24 8.80 17.70 -21.77
CA THR A 24 7.51 17.89 -22.46
C THR A 24 7.57 17.43 -23.92
N GLY A 25 8.64 17.77 -24.64
CA GLY A 25 8.84 17.31 -26.02
C GLY A 25 8.98 15.78 -26.11
N ALA A 26 9.72 15.19 -25.18
CA ALA A 26 9.87 13.74 -25.09
C ALA A 26 8.54 13.06 -24.75
N SER A 27 7.80 13.55 -23.75
CA SER A 27 6.51 12.96 -23.33
C SER A 27 5.42 13.08 -24.40
N ALA A 28 5.49 14.09 -25.27
CA ALA A 28 4.57 14.24 -26.40
C ALA A 28 4.83 13.24 -27.53
N THR A 29 6.01 12.62 -27.59
CA THR A 29 6.43 11.74 -28.69
C THR A 29 6.57 10.27 -28.27
N GLN A 30 6.80 10.01 -26.98
CA GLN A 30 6.95 8.66 -26.45
C GLN A 30 5.61 8.09 -25.97
N THR A 31 5.45 6.77 -26.12
CA THR A 31 4.29 6.04 -25.60
C THR A 31 4.63 5.44 -24.23
N PHE A 32 3.84 5.78 -23.21
CA PHE A 32 3.97 5.22 -21.85
C PHE A 32 3.10 3.96 -21.66
N ALA A 33 3.13 3.03 -22.61
CA ALA A 33 2.18 1.91 -22.68
C ALA A 33 2.09 1.09 -21.38
N PRO A 34 3.18 0.70 -20.70
CA PRO A 34 3.07 -0.03 -19.43
C PRO A 34 2.36 0.75 -18.32
N MET A 35 2.51 2.09 -18.28
CA MET A 35 1.88 2.93 -17.27
C MET A 35 0.37 3.06 -17.50
N GLN A 36 -0.11 2.85 -18.73
CA GLN A 36 -1.54 2.86 -19.05
C GLN A 36 -2.29 1.66 -18.46
N ASN A 37 -1.58 0.63 -17.97
CA ASN A 37 -2.19 -0.51 -17.27
C ASN A 37 -2.46 -0.24 -15.78
N ILE A 38 -2.07 0.94 -15.26
CA ILE A 38 -2.42 1.33 -13.89
C ILE A 38 -3.91 1.68 -13.86
N CYS A 39 -4.69 0.90 -13.12
CA CYS A 39 -6.15 0.98 -13.07
C CYS A 39 -6.72 1.33 -11.69
N ALA A 40 -5.90 1.24 -10.63
CA ALA A 40 -6.34 1.52 -9.26
C ALA A 40 -5.30 2.32 -8.48
N HIS A 41 -5.80 3.26 -7.66
CA HIS A 41 -5.05 3.91 -6.60
C HIS A 41 -5.57 3.38 -5.26
N LEU A 42 -4.70 2.71 -4.49
CA LEU A 42 -4.97 2.29 -3.12
C LEU A 42 -4.11 3.11 -2.15
N ASN A 43 -4.64 3.38 -0.97
CA ASN A 43 -3.88 3.97 0.12
C ASN A 43 -3.97 3.08 1.37
N ALA A 44 -2.81 2.72 1.91
CA ALA A 44 -2.65 1.82 3.04
C ALA A 44 -1.44 2.23 3.89
N PHE A 45 -1.10 1.42 4.90
CA PHE A 45 0.06 1.66 5.77
C PHE A 45 0.91 0.40 5.88
N HIS A 46 2.21 0.58 5.76
CA HIS A 46 3.20 -0.48 5.88
C HIS A 46 3.99 -0.35 7.18
N ALA A 47 4.49 -1.49 7.66
CA ALA A 47 5.51 -1.59 8.69
C ALA A 47 6.74 -2.30 8.12
N TYR A 48 7.93 -1.93 8.58
CA TYR A 48 9.16 -2.63 8.22
C TYR A 48 9.18 -3.98 8.93
N VAL A 49 9.46 -5.08 8.23
CA VAL A 49 9.59 -6.39 8.90
C VAL A 49 10.77 -6.39 9.89
N SER A 50 11.84 -5.65 9.57
CA SER A 50 13.02 -5.47 10.41
C SER A 50 12.77 -4.58 11.64
N ASP A 51 11.79 -3.67 11.57
CA ASP A 51 11.39 -2.78 12.68
C ASP A 51 9.91 -2.34 12.53
N PRO A 52 8.95 -3.15 13.01
CA PRO A 52 7.54 -2.85 12.82
C PRO A 52 6.99 -1.67 13.64
N THR A 53 7.84 -0.99 14.40
CA THR A 53 7.45 0.25 15.09
C THR A 53 7.39 1.44 14.14
N ARG A 54 8.02 1.31 12.96
CA ARG A 54 8.10 2.35 11.94
C ARG A 54 6.96 2.20 10.94
N VAL A 55 6.09 3.21 10.90
CA VAL A 55 4.90 3.27 10.05
C VAL A 55 5.19 4.09 8.81
N VAL A 56 4.81 3.59 7.63
CA VAL A 56 4.91 4.33 6.37
C VAL A 56 3.55 4.31 5.67
N GLU A 57 2.97 5.48 5.42
CA GLU A 57 1.82 5.58 4.52
C GLU A 57 2.26 5.27 3.08
N ALA A 58 1.50 4.44 2.38
CA ALA A 58 1.83 3.94 1.07
C ALA A 58 0.70 4.21 0.09
N ASN A 59 1.02 4.88 -1.02
CA ASN A 59 0.12 5.11 -2.14
C ASN A 59 0.45 4.14 -3.26
N HIS A 60 -0.41 3.15 -3.45
CA HIS A 60 -0.26 2.08 -4.40
C HIS A 60 -0.93 2.45 -5.71
N TYR A 61 -0.18 2.44 -6.80
CA TYR A 61 -0.70 2.60 -8.15
C TYR A 61 -0.59 1.26 -8.87
N CYS A 62 -1.71 0.54 -8.90
CA CYS A 62 -1.77 -0.87 -9.24
C CYS A 62 -2.25 -1.10 -10.67
N GLY A 63 -1.66 -2.11 -11.31
CA GLY A 63 -2.13 -2.67 -12.56
C GLY A 63 -2.26 -4.19 -12.48
N HIS A 64 -3.20 -4.75 -13.21
CA HIS A 64 -3.43 -6.19 -13.28
C HIS A 64 -2.59 -6.77 -14.40
N LEU A 65 -1.77 -7.78 -14.12
CA LEU A 65 -1.09 -8.55 -15.16
C LEU A 65 -2.01 -9.63 -15.73
N ASN A 66 -2.85 -10.21 -14.86
CA ASN A 66 -3.92 -11.15 -15.16
C ASN A 66 -4.86 -11.24 -13.94
N GLU A 67 -5.79 -12.19 -13.94
CA GLU A 67 -6.75 -12.41 -12.84
C GLU A 67 -6.08 -12.77 -11.50
N ASP A 68 -4.90 -13.40 -11.54
CA ASP A 68 -4.22 -13.94 -10.35
C ASP A 68 -3.04 -13.08 -9.88
N VAL A 69 -2.57 -12.12 -10.67
CA VAL A 69 -1.37 -11.34 -10.38
C VAL A 69 -1.62 -9.85 -10.61
N ARG A 70 -1.42 -9.07 -9.56
CA ARG A 70 -1.39 -7.61 -9.59
C ARG A 70 -0.01 -7.12 -9.17
N GLN A 71 0.35 -5.95 -9.67
CA GLN A 71 1.58 -5.28 -9.27
C GLN A 71 1.33 -3.80 -9.10
N CYS A 72 1.99 -3.19 -8.12
CA CYS A 72 1.83 -1.78 -7.81
C CYS A 72 3.20 -1.10 -7.73
N ILE A 73 3.24 0.14 -8.23
CA ILE A 73 4.31 1.07 -7.89
C ILE A 73 3.86 1.83 -6.66
N ILE A 74 4.71 1.92 -5.64
CA ILE A 74 4.39 2.55 -4.37
C ILE A 74 5.03 3.93 -4.31
N TYR A 75 4.23 4.92 -3.96
CA TYR A 75 4.64 6.30 -3.74
C TYR A 75 4.41 6.73 -2.28
N ASP A 76 5.19 7.69 -1.82
CA ASP A 76 5.06 8.27 -0.46
C ASP A 76 3.91 9.26 -0.30
N SER A 77 3.34 9.74 -1.40
CA SER A 77 2.20 10.66 -1.44
C SER A 77 1.41 10.49 -2.74
N PRO A 78 0.17 11.01 -2.84
CA PRO A 78 -0.59 11.00 -4.09
C PRO A 78 -0.26 12.18 -5.03
N GLU A 79 0.74 13.00 -4.69
CA GLU A 79 1.06 14.22 -5.41
C GLU A 79 1.83 13.94 -6.72
N PRO A 80 1.73 14.80 -7.77
CA PRO A 80 2.35 14.55 -9.07
C PRO A 80 3.87 14.35 -9.09
N THR A 81 4.55 14.71 -8.00
CA THR A 81 6.02 14.64 -7.87
C THR A 81 6.46 13.76 -6.69
N ALA A 82 5.55 12.90 -6.23
CA ALA A 82 5.80 11.93 -5.17
C ALA A 82 7.01 11.03 -5.50
N ARG A 83 7.71 10.60 -4.46
CA ARG A 83 8.85 9.70 -4.60
C ARG A 83 8.35 8.28 -4.79
N ILE A 84 8.90 7.56 -5.76
CA ILE A 84 8.73 6.11 -5.83
C ILE A 84 9.51 5.52 -4.66
N ILE A 85 8.80 4.88 -3.73
CA ILE A 85 9.39 4.29 -2.54
C ILE A 85 9.45 2.77 -2.59
N GLY A 86 8.73 2.11 -3.49
CA GLY A 86 8.71 0.65 -3.51
C GLY A 86 7.85 0.03 -4.59
N VAL A 87 7.72 -1.28 -4.50
CA VAL A 87 6.83 -2.10 -5.33
C VAL A 87 6.09 -3.11 -4.46
N GLU A 88 4.87 -3.42 -4.85
CA GLU A 88 4.11 -4.55 -4.32
C GLU A 88 3.72 -5.51 -5.43
N TYR A 89 3.76 -6.80 -5.13
CA TYR A 89 3.06 -7.82 -5.88
C TYR A 89 1.95 -8.40 -5.02
N MET A 90 0.75 -8.53 -5.60
CA MET A 90 -0.35 -9.26 -4.99
C MET A 90 -0.69 -10.47 -5.83
N ILE A 91 -0.87 -11.62 -5.18
CA ILE A 91 -1.21 -12.86 -5.87
C ILE A 91 -2.42 -13.56 -5.26
N SER A 92 -3.12 -14.35 -6.06
CA SER A 92 -4.23 -15.17 -5.61
C SER A 92 -3.78 -16.28 -4.66
N PRO A 93 -4.68 -16.81 -3.81
CA PRO A 93 -4.40 -17.95 -2.94
C PRO A 93 -3.87 -19.17 -3.70
N THR A 94 -4.40 -19.42 -4.91
CA THR A 94 -3.97 -20.53 -5.77
C THR A 94 -2.49 -20.45 -6.09
N LEU A 95 -1.99 -19.27 -6.48
CA LEU A 95 -0.56 -19.08 -6.73
C LEU A 95 0.25 -19.11 -5.43
N TYR A 96 -0.25 -18.49 -4.36
CA TYR A 96 0.44 -18.45 -3.08
C TYR A 96 0.69 -19.85 -2.51
N GLU A 97 -0.27 -20.78 -2.64
CA GLU A 97 -0.14 -22.16 -2.19
C GLU A 97 0.95 -22.96 -2.94
N THR A 98 1.33 -22.53 -4.14
CA THR A 98 2.43 -23.17 -4.91
C THR A 98 3.82 -22.74 -4.45
N LEU A 99 3.93 -21.68 -3.65
CA LEU A 99 5.21 -21.15 -3.21
C LEU A 99 5.86 -22.06 -2.15
N GLU A 100 7.19 -22.11 -2.18
CA GLU A 100 7.95 -22.79 -1.13
C GLU A 100 7.66 -22.17 0.24
N ALA A 101 7.82 -22.96 1.31
CA ALA A 101 7.50 -22.52 2.67
C ALA A 101 8.27 -21.26 3.09
N GLU A 102 9.56 -21.14 2.76
CA GLU A 102 10.35 -19.96 3.10
C GLU A 102 9.92 -18.71 2.32
N GLU A 103 9.55 -18.87 1.05
CA GLU A 103 9.05 -17.78 0.23
C GLU A 103 7.71 -17.27 0.76
N ARG A 104 6.79 -18.15 1.15
CA ARG A 104 5.48 -17.80 1.74
C ARG A 104 5.57 -16.89 2.97
N LYS A 105 6.65 -16.97 3.74
CA LYS A 105 6.89 -16.14 4.93
C LYS A 105 7.14 -14.67 4.61
N LEU A 106 7.48 -14.35 3.37
CA LEU A 106 7.74 -12.98 2.92
C LEU A 106 6.47 -12.22 2.53
N TRP A 107 5.31 -12.86 2.63
CA TRP A 107 4.03 -12.30 2.21
C TRP A 107 3.11 -12.04 3.41
N HIS A 108 2.19 -11.11 3.24
CA HIS A 108 1.16 -10.78 4.22
C HIS A 108 -0.25 -10.92 3.63
N SER A 109 -1.24 -11.06 4.51
CA SER A 109 -2.66 -11.08 4.15
C SER A 109 -3.27 -9.67 4.20
N HIS A 110 -4.21 -9.39 3.30
CA HIS A 110 -4.89 -8.08 3.23
C HIS A 110 -6.16 -8.00 4.10
N VAL A 111 -6.43 -9.03 4.91
CA VAL A 111 -7.74 -9.18 5.56
C VAL A 111 -8.05 -8.06 6.55
N TYR A 112 -7.10 -7.78 7.44
CA TYR A 112 -7.31 -6.78 8.48
C TYR A 112 -7.38 -5.37 7.87
N GLU A 113 -6.47 -5.02 6.98
CA GLU A 113 -6.43 -3.69 6.39
C GLU A 113 -7.69 -3.37 5.58
N VAL A 114 -8.24 -4.35 4.86
CA VAL A 114 -9.49 -4.19 4.14
C VAL A 114 -10.65 -4.01 5.12
N ARG A 115 -10.79 -4.90 6.10
CA ARG A 115 -11.98 -4.92 6.97
C ARG A 115 -11.98 -3.82 8.02
N SER A 116 -10.82 -3.35 8.48
CA SER A 116 -10.69 -2.23 9.42
C SER A 116 -10.94 -0.85 8.78
N GLY A 117 -11.11 -0.77 7.45
CA GLY A 117 -11.16 0.51 6.75
C GLY A 117 -9.81 1.20 6.58
N MET A 118 -8.70 0.56 6.99
CA MET A 118 -7.35 1.09 6.81
C MET A 118 -7.02 1.24 5.33
N LEU A 119 -7.25 0.20 4.51
CA LEU A 119 -7.04 0.25 3.07
C LEU A 119 -8.24 0.93 2.40
N ILE A 120 -7.99 1.94 1.58
CA ILE A 120 -9.03 2.62 0.80
C ILE A 120 -8.62 2.76 -0.66
N MET A 121 -9.61 2.98 -1.52
CA MET A 121 -9.43 3.56 -2.85
C MET A 121 -9.84 5.03 -2.79
N PRO A 122 -8.89 5.98 -2.75
CA PRO A 122 -9.24 7.40 -2.70
C PRO A 122 -9.94 7.85 -3.98
N GLN A 123 -11.05 8.58 -3.84
CA GLN A 123 -11.73 9.22 -4.99
C GLN A 123 -12.55 10.43 -4.53
N PRO A 124 -12.18 11.66 -4.92
CA PRO A 124 -12.95 12.86 -4.57
C PRO A 124 -14.14 13.15 -5.50
N ALA A 125 -14.25 12.52 -6.66
CA ALA A 125 -15.17 12.97 -7.72
C ALA A 125 -16.61 12.42 -7.66
N LEU A 126 -16.82 11.29 -6.98
CA LEU A 126 -18.13 10.60 -6.95
C LEU A 126 -18.81 10.76 -5.59
N PRO A 127 -20.16 10.76 -5.53
CA PRO A 127 -20.88 10.73 -4.26
C PRO A 127 -20.48 9.52 -3.42
N ASP A 128 -20.23 9.72 -2.12
CA ASP A 128 -19.73 8.70 -1.20
C ASP A 128 -20.46 7.35 -1.29
N ALA A 129 -21.80 7.38 -1.37
CA ALA A 129 -22.60 6.16 -1.38
C ALA A 129 -22.39 5.33 -2.65
N ALA A 130 -22.25 6.00 -3.81
CA ALA A 130 -21.98 5.33 -5.07
C ALA A 130 -20.55 4.79 -5.11
N TRP A 131 -19.59 5.59 -4.64
CA TRP A 131 -18.19 5.17 -4.58
C TRP A 131 -17.96 4.01 -3.61
N GLN A 132 -18.59 4.05 -2.43
CA GLN A 132 -18.49 3.02 -1.41
C GLN A 132 -18.91 1.64 -1.94
N LEU A 133 -19.91 1.56 -2.82
CA LEU A 133 -20.29 0.28 -3.43
C LEU A 133 -19.20 -0.26 -4.34
N VAL A 134 -18.62 0.58 -5.20
CA VAL A 134 -17.55 0.20 -6.15
C VAL A 134 -16.29 -0.20 -5.39
N GLU A 135 -15.87 0.63 -4.44
CA GLU A 135 -14.71 0.34 -3.60
C GLU A 135 -14.91 -0.97 -2.83
N ASN A 136 -16.09 -1.20 -2.23
CA ASN A 136 -16.34 -2.45 -1.51
C ASN A 136 -16.30 -3.69 -2.43
N LYS A 137 -16.68 -3.57 -3.71
CA LYS A 137 -16.51 -4.65 -4.69
C LYS A 137 -15.04 -4.93 -4.99
N GLU A 138 -14.21 -3.90 -5.07
CA GLU A 138 -12.77 -4.11 -5.19
C GLU A 138 -12.19 -4.74 -3.91
N MET A 139 -12.65 -4.31 -2.74
CA MET A 139 -12.24 -4.87 -1.46
C MET A 139 -12.62 -6.35 -1.30
N GLU A 140 -13.76 -6.78 -1.85
CA GLU A 140 -14.15 -8.20 -1.91
C GLU A 140 -13.13 -9.06 -2.68
N GLU A 141 -12.36 -8.48 -3.61
CA GLU A 141 -11.28 -9.17 -4.32
C GLU A 141 -9.93 -9.03 -3.62
N VAL A 142 -9.55 -7.81 -3.20
CA VAL A 142 -8.27 -7.54 -2.52
C VAL A 142 -8.13 -8.35 -1.23
N VAL A 143 -9.21 -8.51 -0.46
CA VAL A 143 -9.20 -9.26 0.82
C VAL A 143 -8.71 -10.70 0.67
N LYS A 144 -8.79 -11.28 -0.53
CA LYS A 144 -8.38 -12.66 -0.84
C LYS A 144 -6.89 -12.79 -1.16
N LEU A 145 -6.23 -11.70 -1.53
CA LEU A 145 -4.88 -11.74 -2.08
C LEU A 145 -3.82 -11.82 -0.97
N TYR A 146 -2.62 -12.25 -1.36
CA TYR A 146 -1.40 -12.16 -0.55
C TYR A 146 -0.47 -11.11 -1.15
N GLY A 147 0.10 -10.24 -0.31
CA GLY A 147 0.95 -9.12 -0.72
C GLY A 147 2.41 -9.34 -0.36
N LYS A 148 3.34 -9.04 -1.28
CA LYS A 148 4.79 -8.98 -1.04
C LYS A 148 5.31 -7.62 -1.46
N VAL A 149 5.84 -6.88 -0.48
CA VAL A 149 6.20 -5.48 -0.64
C VAL A 149 7.67 -5.27 -0.30
N TYR A 150 8.38 -4.54 -1.15
CA TYR A 150 9.69 -4.00 -0.81
C TYR A 150 9.70 -2.49 -0.94
N HIS A 151 10.17 -1.81 0.10
CA HIS A 151 10.52 -0.40 0.03
C HIS A 151 12.01 -0.25 -0.31
N LEU A 152 12.29 0.60 -1.30
CA LEU A 152 13.60 0.99 -1.79
C LEU A 152 14.06 2.34 -1.24
N TRP A 153 13.13 3.12 -0.66
CA TRP A 153 13.42 4.43 -0.08
C TRP A 153 12.77 4.54 1.30
N GLN A 154 13.59 4.71 2.35
CA GLN A 154 13.14 4.86 3.73
C GLN A 154 12.82 6.34 4.06
N VAL A 155 11.71 6.84 3.51
CA VAL A 155 11.33 8.26 3.63
C VAL A 155 11.03 8.70 5.06
N ASP A 156 10.61 7.78 5.94
CA ASP A 156 10.31 8.05 7.35
C ASP A 156 11.56 8.39 8.19
N ARG A 157 12.76 8.02 7.72
CA ARG A 157 14.03 8.46 8.32
C ARG A 157 14.44 9.88 7.93
N GLY A 158 13.72 10.50 6.99
CA GLY A 158 14.10 11.78 6.38
C GLY A 158 15.24 11.66 5.36
N ASP A 159 15.52 10.45 4.85
CA ASP A 159 16.54 10.24 3.84
C ASP A 159 16.16 10.98 2.54
N LYS A 160 17.03 11.86 2.05
CA LYS A 160 16.80 12.68 0.84
C LYS A 160 17.08 11.95 -0.48
N LEU A 161 17.58 10.72 -0.41
CA LEU A 161 17.87 9.82 -1.52
C LEU A 161 17.55 8.38 -1.08
N PRO A 162 17.31 7.43 -2.01
CA PRO A 162 17.05 6.04 -1.68
C PRO A 162 18.33 5.33 -1.23
N LEU A 163 18.69 5.48 0.06
CA LEU A 163 19.90 4.92 0.64
C LEU A 163 19.65 3.53 1.25
N GLY A 164 20.66 2.66 1.16
CA GLY A 164 20.65 1.35 1.81
C GLY A 164 20.14 0.23 0.90
N LYS A 165 19.73 -0.87 1.54
CA LYS A 165 19.20 -2.05 0.86
C LYS A 165 17.66 -1.96 0.79
N PRO A 166 17.02 -2.68 -0.15
CA PRO A 166 15.58 -2.90 -0.10
C PRO A 166 15.16 -3.49 1.26
N GLU A 167 14.11 -2.93 1.85
CA GLU A 167 13.51 -3.42 3.09
C GLU A 167 12.22 -4.17 2.75
N LEU A 168 12.06 -5.37 3.34
CA LEU A 168 10.80 -6.10 3.26
C LEU A 168 9.77 -5.38 4.15
N MET A 169 8.59 -5.16 3.60
CA MET A 169 7.48 -4.53 4.32
C MET A 169 6.35 -5.53 4.54
N THR A 170 5.50 -5.23 5.52
CA THR A 170 4.28 -5.96 5.83
C THR A 170 3.13 -4.97 6.08
N SER A 171 1.89 -5.41 5.91
CA SER A 171 0.72 -4.66 6.39
C SER A 171 0.38 -5.04 7.83
N TYR A 172 -0.48 -4.25 8.45
CA TYR A 172 -1.05 -4.53 9.77
C TYR A 172 -2.13 -5.61 9.64
N THR A 173 -2.17 -6.50 10.63
CA THR A 173 -2.96 -7.74 10.62
C THR A 173 -3.86 -7.88 11.85
N ALA A 174 -3.75 -6.99 12.83
CA ALA A 174 -4.58 -6.96 14.03
C ALA A 174 -4.61 -5.57 14.69
N PRO A 175 -5.65 -5.27 15.50
CA PRO A 175 -5.68 -4.06 16.33
C PRO A 175 -4.48 -3.97 17.29
N GLY A 176 -4.05 -2.74 17.61
CA GLY A 176 -2.98 -2.47 18.58
C GLY A 176 -1.55 -2.71 18.07
N GLN A 177 -1.37 -2.97 16.78
CA GLN A 177 -0.03 -3.08 16.18
C GLN A 177 0.63 -1.70 15.94
N PHE A 178 -0.15 -0.65 15.75
CA PHE A 178 0.30 0.75 15.63
C PHE A 178 -0.75 1.73 16.14
N ASP A 179 -0.41 3.03 16.17
CA ASP A 179 -1.31 4.14 16.55
C ASP A 179 -2.36 4.43 15.46
N PHE A 180 -3.29 3.48 15.30
CA PHE A 180 -4.24 3.44 14.19
C PHE A 180 -5.05 4.73 14.05
N GLU A 181 -5.66 5.22 15.14
CA GLU A 181 -6.56 6.38 15.07
C GLU A 181 -5.82 7.65 14.62
N ASN A 182 -4.56 7.81 15.01
CA ASN A 182 -3.76 8.95 14.62
C ASN A 182 -3.36 8.90 13.14
N PHE A 183 -2.74 7.81 12.70
CA PHE A 183 -2.26 7.65 11.32
C PHE A 183 -3.43 7.59 10.32
N VAL A 184 -4.41 6.71 10.57
CA VAL A 184 -5.56 6.52 9.66
C VAL A 184 -6.50 7.71 9.74
N GLY A 185 -6.69 8.31 10.92
CA GLY A 185 -7.48 9.53 11.07
C GLY A 185 -6.87 10.74 10.36
N ASP A 186 -5.54 10.85 10.32
CA ASP A 186 -4.87 11.90 9.52
C ASP A 186 -5.09 11.72 8.03
N ARG A 187 -4.90 10.49 7.54
CA ARG A 187 -5.19 10.11 6.16
C ARG A 187 -6.63 10.43 5.79
N ASP A 188 -7.58 10.05 6.62
CA ASP A 188 -8.99 10.28 6.38
C ASP A 188 -9.34 11.77 6.26
N ARG A 189 -8.72 12.64 7.08
CA ARG A 189 -8.87 14.10 6.93
C ARG A 189 -8.37 14.59 5.57
N ARG A 190 -7.23 14.09 5.09
CA ARG A 190 -6.65 14.48 3.79
C ARG A 190 -7.44 13.96 2.61
N PHE A 191 -7.91 12.72 2.68
CA PHE A 191 -8.65 12.07 1.60
C PHE A 191 -10.18 12.21 1.70
N GLN A 192 -10.68 12.93 2.70
CA GLN A 192 -12.12 13.09 2.96
C GLN A 192 -12.84 11.72 3.11
N SER A 193 -12.19 10.79 3.82
CA SER A 193 -12.69 9.44 4.09
C SER A 193 -13.08 9.27 5.56
N ASP A 194 -13.63 8.12 5.91
CA ASP A 194 -13.97 7.72 7.29
C ASP A 194 -13.82 6.20 7.43
N TYR A 195 -12.72 5.76 8.04
CA TYR A 195 -12.40 4.36 8.23
C TYR A 195 -13.44 3.64 9.09
N LYS A 196 -14.08 4.30 10.07
CA LYS A 196 -15.11 3.68 10.91
C LYS A 196 -16.36 3.39 10.08
N ARG A 197 -16.70 4.29 9.16
CA ARG A 197 -17.77 4.05 8.18
C ARG A 197 -17.39 2.94 7.19
N LYS A 198 -16.14 2.90 6.71
CA LYS A 198 -15.64 1.82 5.83
C LYS A 198 -15.67 0.46 6.54
N GLU A 199 -15.17 0.38 7.76
CA GLU A 199 -15.19 -0.81 8.61
C GLU A 199 -16.62 -1.35 8.74
N LYS A 200 -17.55 -0.50 9.15
CA LYS A 200 -18.97 -0.87 9.27
C LYS A 200 -19.55 -1.34 7.93
N ALA A 201 -19.23 -0.66 6.83
CA ALA A 201 -19.70 -1.03 5.51
C ALA A 201 -19.12 -2.36 4.99
N ARG A 202 -18.00 -2.82 5.58
CA ARG A 202 -17.25 -4.02 5.16
C ARG A 202 -17.44 -5.19 6.12
N GLU A 203 -18.28 -5.08 7.15
CA GLU A 203 -18.62 -6.18 8.07
C GLU A 203 -19.12 -7.44 7.33
N GLY A 204 -19.78 -7.27 6.18
CA GLY A 204 -20.29 -8.37 5.35
C GLY A 204 -19.25 -8.99 4.40
N ILE A 205 -18.05 -8.43 4.28
CA ILE A 205 -16.98 -9.01 3.45
C ILE A 205 -16.46 -10.27 4.15
N LYS A 206 -16.58 -11.42 3.49
CA LYS A 206 -16.13 -12.70 4.04
C LYS A 206 -14.61 -12.75 4.11
N SER A 207 -14.08 -13.07 5.29
CA SER A 207 -12.65 -13.36 5.42
C SER A 207 -12.32 -14.69 4.75
N PRO A 208 -11.29 -14.76 3.89
CA PRO A 208 -10.74 -16.03 3.44
C PRO A 208 -10.07 -16.75 4.61
N LYS A 209 -9.82 -18.05 4.44
CA LYS A 209 -8.92 -18.79 5.32
C LYS A 209 -7.49 -18.33 5.03
N ILE A 210 -6.85 -17.76 6.04
CA ILE A 210 -5.49 -17.23 5.91
C ILE A 210 -4.48 -18.36 6.16
N HIS A 211 -3.50 -18.49 5.26
CA HIS A 211 -2.50 -19.54 5.33
C HIS A 211 -1.57 -19.35 6.56
N PRO A 212 -1.21 -20.41 7.31
CA PRO A 212 -0.39 -20.30 8.52
C PRO A 212 1.03 -19.74 8.29
N ASP A 213 1.55 -19.83 7.06
CA ASP A 213 2.89 -19.33 6.73
C ASP A 213 2.93 -17.83 6.40
N THR A 214 1.80 -17.14 6.23
CA THR A 214 1.78 -15.69 5.99
C THR A 214 1.92 -14.89 7.29
N ASP A 215 2.04 -13.56 7.21
CA ASP A 215 2.05 -12.63 8.35
C ASP A 215 3.16 -12.90 9.38
N GLN A 216 4.28 -13.51 8.96
CA GLN A 216 5.36 -13.93 9.88
C GLN A 216 6.03 -12.76 10.60
N ALA A 217 5.99 -11.58 9.99
CA ALA A 217 6.49 -10.35 10.59
C ALA A 217 5.88 -10.10 11.99
N TRP A 218 4.61 -10.48 12.19
CA TRP A 218 3.91 -10.29 13.47
C TRP A 218 4.01 -11.51 14.40
N LYS A 219 4.02 -12.72 13.82
CA LYS A 219 4.11 -13.99 14.58
C LYS A 219 5.44 -14.12 15.32
N THR A 220 6.53 -13.68 14.70
CA THR A 220 7.87 -13.69 15.32
C THR A 220 8.01 -12.71 16.48
N GLN A 221 7.07 -11.78 16.65
CA GLN A 221 7.07 -10.76 17.70
C GLN A 221 6.09 -11.04 18.84
N GLY A 222 5.44 -12.21 18.85
CA GLY A 222 4.46 -12.58 19.87
C GLY A 222 3.14 -11.80 19.79
N LYS A 223 2.94 -10.97 18.76
CA LYS A 223 1.67 -10.31 18.46
C LYS A 223 0.89 -11.20 17.49
N VAL A 224 0.16 -12.17 18.05
CA VAL A 224 -0.67 -13.11 17.27
C VAL A 224 -2.05 -12.50 17.02
N ARG A 225 -2.57 -12.67 15.81
CA ARG A 225 -3.94 -12.31 15.44
C ARG A 225 -4.94 -13.10 16.29
N ASP A 226 -5.89 -12.42 16.95
CA ASP A 226 -6.99 -13.13 17.65
C ASP A 226 -8.11 -13.47 16.66
N ASP A 227 -8.05 -14.67 16.09
CA ASP A 227 -9.07 -15.19 15.18
C ASP A 227 -10.46 -15.35 15.84
N ARG A 228 -10.58 -15.15 17.15
CA ARG A 228 -11.81 -15.37 17.92
C ARG A 228 -12.80 -14.20 17.88
N GLU A 229 -12.41 -13.02 17.41
CA GLU A 229 -13.38 -11.94 17.16
C GLU A 229 -14.21 -12.19 15.89
N ASP A 230 -13.66 -12.92 14.91
CA ASP A 230 -14.34 -13.22 13.64
C ASP A 230 -15.37 -14.35 13.71
N LEU A 231 -15.40 -15.12 14.81
CA LEU A 231 -16.34 -16.22 15.04
C LEU A 231 -17.51 -15.84 15.98
N ARG A 232 -17.61 -14.58 16.40
CA ARG A 232 -18.64 -14.09 17.34
C ARG A 232 -19.80 -13.30 16.72
N LYS A 233 -19.97 -13.33 15.39
CA LYS A 233 -21.17 -12.81 14.72
C LYS A 233 -21.76 -13.84 13.77
#